data_AF-U1X8H5-F1
#
_entry.id   AF-U1X8H5-F1
#
_cell.length_a   1.000
_cell.length_b   1.000
_cell.length_c   1.000
_cell.angle_alpha   90.00
_cell.angle_beta   90.00
_cell.angle_gamma   90.00
#
_symmetry.space_group_name_H-M   'P 1'
#
loop_
_entity.id
_entity.type
_entity.pdbx_description
1 polymer ?
#
loop_
_entity_poly.entity_id
_entity_poly.type
_entity_poly.pdbx_seq_one_letter_code
_entity_poly.pdbx_strand_id
1 'polypeptide(L)' 'MTETRKYIIQLDENGRIQLPEEITKNIHSGLLDFEVIGDKLLAREPEPDQIFILYKE' A
#
# COMPACT_ATOMS: atom_id res chain seq x y z
N MET A 1 10.56 15.13 -11.82
CA MET A 1 11.44 14.68 -10.73
C MET A 1 10.53 14.16 -9.63
N THR A 2 10.62 12.87 -9.28
CA THR A 2 9.78 12.30 -8.21
C THR A 2 10.43 12.66 -6.87
N GLU A 3 9.80 13.55 -6.12
CA GLU A 3 10.27 13.94 -4.79
C GLU A 3 10.21 12.72 -3.85
N THR A 4 11.35 12.29 -3.32
CA THR A 4 11.40 11.18 -2.37
C THR A 4 11.26 11.72 -0.96
N ARG A 5 10.11 11.49 -0.33
CA ARG A 5 9.87 11.86 1.07
C ARG A 5 10.29 10.72 1.99
N LYS A 6 10.97 11.05 3.08
CA LYS A 6 11.43 10.09 4.10
C LYS A 6 10.74 10.40 5.42
N TYR A 7 10.15 9.39 6.03
CA TYR A 7 9.53 9.47 7.35
C TYR A 7 10.25 8.47 8.27
N ILE A 8 10.55 8.89 9.50
CA ILE A 8 11.00 7.99 10.56
C ILE A 8 9.79 7.74 11.44
N ILE A 9 9.28 6.51 11.44
CA ILE A 9 8.03 6.14 12.09
C ILE A 9 8.35 5.09 13.16
N GLN A 10 7.87 5.30 14.39
CA GLN A 10 7.97 4.30 15.44
C GLN A 10 6.82 3.30 15.30
N LEU A 11 7.11 2.03 15.58
CA LEU A 11 6.10 0.98 15.66
C LEU A 11 5.37 1.07 17.01
N ASP A 12 4.06 0.83 17.02
CA ASP A 12 3.34 0.64 18.27
C ASP A 12 3.63 -0.74 18.89
N GLU A 13 3.08 -1.00 20.08
CA GLU A 13 3.23 -2.26 20.83
C GLU A 13 2.82 -3.51 20.04
N ASN A 14 1.92 -3.37 19.08
CA ASN A 14 1.45 -4.43 18.17
C ASN A 14 2.22 -4.48 16.85
N GLY A 15 3.28 -3.66 16.70
CA GLY A 15 4.08 -3.59 15.49
C GLY A 15 3.42 -2.87 14.32
N ARG A 16 2.39 -2.03 14.54
CA ARG A 16 1.75 -1.28 13.44
C ARG A 16 2.52 0.02 13.17
N ILE A 17 2.45 0.45 11.92
CA ILE A 17 3.00 1.71 11.45
C ILE A 17 1.85 2.70 11.35
N GLN A 18 1.95 3.84 12.06
CA GLN A 18 1.01 4.93 11.87
C GLN A 18 1.39 5.72 10.60
N LEU A 19 0.56 5.61 9.57
CA LEU A 19 0.76 6.37 8.33
C LEU A 19 0.33 7.83 8.52
N PRO A 20 1.11 8.81 8.03
CA PRO A 20 0.70 10.21 8.00
C PRO A 20 -0.47 10.41 7.03
N GLU A 21 -1.30 11.43 7.31
CA GLU A 21 -2.52 11.73 6.54
C GLU A 21 -2.24 11.96 5.04
N GLU A 22 -1.07 12.53 4.72
CA GLU A 22 -0.65 12.74 3.34
C GLU A 22 -0.46 11.46 2.54
N ILE A 23 -0.18 10.32 3.20
CA ILE A 23 -0.09 9.01 2.56
C ILE A 23 -1.47 8.36 2.51
N THR A 24 -2.21 8.38 3.63
CA THR A 24 -3.52 7.70 3.72
C THR A 24 -4.55 8.27 2.76
N LYS A 25 -4.47 9.57 2.41
CA LYS A 25 -5.37 10.19 1.41
C LYS A 25 -5.26 9.58 -0.01
N ASN A 26 -4.17 8.87 -0.30
CA ASN A 26 -3.98 8.20 -1.60
C ASN A 26 -4.32 6.71 -1.55
N ILE A 27 -4.82 6.19 -0.42
CA ILE A 27 -5.27 4.80 -0.29
C ILE A 27 -6.79 4.82 -0.38
N HIS A 28 -7.33 4.27 -1.47
CA HIS A 28 -8.76 4.34 -1.78
C HIS A 28 -9.54 3.13 -1.26
N SER A 29 -8.95 1.94 -1.36
CA SER A 29 -9.56 0.67 -0.98
C SER A 29 -9.59 0.42 0.54
N GLY A 30 -8.78 1.17 1.30
CA GLY A 30 -8.48 0.87 2.71
C GLY A 30 -7.65 -0.40 2.91
N LEU A 31 -7.17 -1.01 1.82
CA LEU A 31 -6.37 -2.23 1.81
C LEU A 31 -5.02 -1.96 1.13
N LEU A 32 -3.99 -2.68 1.57
CA LEU A 32 -2.67 -2.66 0.96
C LEU A 32 -2.12 -4.08 0.89
N ASP A 33 -1.59 -4.43 -0.27
CA ASP A 33 -0.73 -5.59 -0.44
C ASP A 33 0.69 -5.23 -0.04
N PHE A 34 1.38 -6.19 0.59
CA PHE A 34 2.74 -6.05 1.05
C PHE A 34 3.67 -7.05 0.36
N GLU A 35 4.80 -6.55 -0.12
CA GLU A 35 5.85 -7.35 -0.74
C GLU A 35 7.21 -6.97 -0.14
N VAL A 36 8.06 -7.96 0.14
CA VAL A 36 9.43 -7.73 0.61
C VAL A 36 10.38 -7.84 -0.59
N ILE A 37 11.04 -6.73 -0.93
CA ILE A 37 12.01 -6.65 -2.02
C ILE A 37 13.37 -6.29 -1.43
N GLY A 38 14.20 -7.31 -1.22
CA GLY A 38 15.50 -7.15 -0.54
C GLY A 38 15.32 -6.74 0.91
N ASP A 39 15.88 -5.59 1.30
CA ASP A 39 15.75 -4.98 2.63
C ASP A 39 14.52 -4.05 2.77
N LYS A 40 13.67 -3.96 1.73
CA LYS A 40 12.58 -2.99 1.65
C LYS A 40 11.21 -3.67 1.68
N LEU A 41 10.26 -3.02 2.34
CA LEU A 41 8.84 -3.36 2.26
C LEU A 41 8.16 -2.44 1.24
N LEU A 42 7.61 -3.02 0.18
CA LEU A 42 6.73 -2.36 -0.76
C LEU A 42 5.29 -2.54 -0.28
N ALA A 43 4.55 -1.44 -0.17
CA ALA A 43 3.12 -1.45 0.10
C ALA A 43 2.38 -0.75 -1.03
N ARG A 44 1.40 -1.41 -1.65
CA ARG A 44 0.62 -0.88 -2.77
C ARG A 44 -0.85 -1.25 -2.64
N GLU A 45 -1.75 -0.49 -3.25
CA GLU A 45 -3.15 -0.90 -3.31
C GLU A 45 -3.26 -2.22 -4.07
N PRO A 46 -4.17 -3.12 -3.63
CA PRO A 46 -4.42 -4.35 -4.35
C PRO A 46 -4.92 -4.01 -5.75
N GLU A 47 -4.32 -4.63 -6.76
CA GLU A 47 -4.87 -4.56 -8.10
C GLU A 47 -6.22 -5.31 -8.07
N PRO A 48 -7.30 -4.75 -8.65
CA PRO A 48 -8.53 -5.49 -8.77
C PRO A 48 -8.21 -6.77 -9.54
N ASP A 49 -8.52 -7.92 -8.94
CA ASP A 49 -8.54 -9.20 -9.64
C ASP A 49 -9.41 -9.01 -10.89
N GLN A 50 -8.78 -8.80 -12.05
CA GLN A 50 -9.48 -8.67 -13.32
C GLN A 50 -9.99 -10.07 -13.69
N ILE A 51 -11.06 -10.50 -13.03
CA ILE A 51 -11.88 -11.60 -13.51
C ILE A 51 -12.60 -11.04 -14.74
N PHE A 52 -11.99 -11.22 -15.91
CA PHE A 52 -12.70 -11.09 -17.18
C PHE A 52 -13.80 -12.15 -17.22
N ILE A 53 -14.97 -11.83 -16.67
CA ILE A 53 -16.18 -12.60 -16.98
C ILE A 53 -16.58 -12.15 -18.39
N LEU A 54 -16.01 -12.83 -19.38
CA LEU A 54 -16.46 -12.75 -20.76
C LEU A 54 -17.86 -13.36 -20.80
N TYR A 55 -18.89 -12.58 -20.48
CA TYR A 55 -20.26 -12.96 -20.78
C TYR A 55 -20.36 -13.03 -22.31
N LYS A 56 -20.27 -14.26 -22.82
CA LYS A 56 -20.60 -14.60 -24.19
C LYS A 56 -21.85 -15.46 -24.12
N GLU A 57 -23.00 -14.81 -24.09
CA GLU A 57 -24.28 -15.32 -24.59
C GLU A 57 -25.20 -14.16 -24.96
#